data_AF-A0A959LW20-F1
#
_entry.id   AF-A0A959LW20-F1
#
_cell.length_a   1.000
_cell.length_b   1.000
_cell.length_c   1.000
_cell.angle_alpha   90.00
_cell.angle_beta   90.00
_cell.angle_gamma   90.00
#
_symmetry.space_group_name_H-M   'P 1'
#
loop_
_entity.id
_entity.type
_entity.pdbx_description
1 polymer ?
#
loop_
_entity_poly.entity_id
_entity_poly.type
_entity_poly.pdbx_seq_one_letter_code
_entity_poly.pdbx_strand_id
1 'polypeptide(L)'
;MTATTLQNGDNKFFRDYSPMIISSIIVTLILLFVDEGYYNFSWMRNIGNWIVGTAYVAIITLIQVAIYKLILFPLSGTSRTGLSIGLGIFLTLAILFSLIY
;
A
#
# COMPACT_ATOMS: atom_id res chain seq x y z
N MET A 1 18.10 -3.35 31.99
CA MET A 1 18.63 -3.12 30.62
C MET A 1 17.74 -3.79 29.55
N THR A 2 16.41 -3.65 29.66
CA THR A 2 15.45 -4.45 28.85
C THR A 2 14.43 -3.60 28.09
N ALA A 3 14.33 -2.30 28.41
CA ALA A 3 13.37 -1.39 27.76
C ALA A 3 13.86 -0.89 26.39
N THR A 4 15.17 -0.74 26.21
CA THR A 4 15.78 -0.22 24.98
C THR A 4 15.75 -1.21 23.81
N THR A 5 15.70 -2.51 24.08
CA THR A 5 15.63 -3.55 23.03
C THR A 5 14.22 -3.72 22.46
N LEU A 6 13.18 -3.59 23.30
CA LEU A 6 11.77 -3.66 22.86
C LEU A 6 11.35 -2.44 22.04
N GLN A 7 11.72 -1.23 22.48
CA GLN A 7 11.39 0.00 21.76
C GLN A 7 12.04 0.07 20.36
N ASN A 8 13.22 -0.54 20.20
CA ASN A 8 13.96 -0.53 18.93
C ASN A 8 13.34 -1.47 17.87
N GLY A 9 12.66 -2.54 18.29
CA GLY A 9 11.96 -3.47 17.40
C GLY A 9 10.72 -2.85 16.75
N ASP A 10 9.90 -2.14 17.53
CA ASP A 10 8.70 -1.46 17.03
C ASP A 10 9.03 -0.36 16.02
N ASN A 11 10.04 0.45 16.32
CA ASN A 11 10.49 1.51 15.41
C ASN A 11 10.96 0.97 14.06
N LYS A 12 11.56 -0.22 14.05
CA LYS A 12 12.02 -0.88 12.83
C LYS A 12 10.85 -1.37 11.97
N PHE A 13 9.79 -1.90 12.59
CA PHE A 13 8.56 -2.27 11.88
C PHE A 13 7.98 -1.05 11.15
N PHE A 14 7.69 0.04 11.87
CA PHE A 14 7.12 1.24 11.24
C PHE A 14 8.02 1.81 10.16
N ARG A 15 9.34 1.80 10.35
CA ARG A 15 10.28 2.29 9.33
C ARG A 15 10.28 1.44 8.06
N ASP A 16 10.18 0.12 8.18
CA ASP A 16 10.28 -0.79 7.04
C ASP A 16 8.95 -0.85 6.24
N TYR A 17 7.79 -0.72 6.91
CA TYR A 17 6.47 -0.81 6.26
C TYR A 17 5.81 0.54 5.93
N SER A 18 6.21 1.64 6.60
CA SER A 18 5.69 2.99 6.29
C SER A 18 5.73 3.37 4.81
N PRO A 19 6.80 3.10 4.02
CA PRO A 19 6.80 3.47 2.61
C PRO A 19 5.73 2.70 1.80
N MET A 20 5.42 1.46 2.16
CA MET A 20 4.36 0.68 1.48
C MET A 20 2.99 1.28 1.80
N ILE A 21 2.71 1.52 3.09
CA ILE A 21 1.44 2.13 3.53
C ILE A 21 1.24 3.50 2.87
N ILE A 22 2.24 4.38 2.93
CA ILE A 22 2.16 5.72 2.31
C ILE A 22 1.94 5.60 0.80
N SER A 23 2.67 4.72 0.12
CA SER A 23 2.49 4.50 -1.31
C SER A 23 1.07 4.03 -1.66
N SER A 24 0.53 3.11 -0.86
CA SER A 24 -0.81 2.55 -1.09
C SER A 24 -1.90 3.60 -0.90
N ILE A 25 -1.75 4.50 0.06
CA ILE A 25 -2.67 5.62 0.28
C ILE A 25 -2.63 6.57 -0.93
N ILE A 26 -1.44 6.98 -1.37
CA ILE A 26 -1.28 7.87 -2.52
C ILE A 26 -1.89 7.25 -3.78
N VAL A 27 -1.56 5.99 -4.07
CA VAL A 27 -2.10 5.27 -5.24
C VAL A 27 -3.61 5.14 -5.15
N THR A 28 -4.15 4.79 -3.99
CA THR A 28 -5.60 4.70 -3.81
C THR A 28 -6.27 6.05 -4.07
N LEU A 29 -5.74 7.14 -3.51
CA LEU A 29 -6.27 8.48 -3.77
C LEU A 29 -6.24 8.83 -5.25
N ILE A 30 -5.17 8.49 -5.97
CA ILE A 30 -5.08 8.69 -7.43
C ILE A 30 -6.14 7.84 -8.15
N LEU A 31 -6.34 6.58 -7.78
CA LEU A 31 -7.33 5.71 -8.40
C LEU A 31 -8.75 6.26 -8.19
N LEU A 32 -9.10 6.66 -6.97
CA LEU A 32 -10.40 7.26 -6.67
C LEU A 32 -10.62 8.59 -7.39
N PHE A 33 -9.55 9.39 -7.51
CA PHE A 33 -9.56 10.65 -8.26
C PHE A 33 -9.83 10.45 -9.76
N VAL A 34 -9.28 9.38 -10.34
CA VAL A 34 -9.50 9.02 -11.75
C VAL A 34 -10.89 8.40 -11.94
N ASP A 35 -11.33 7.56 -11.01
CA ASP A 35 -12.63 6.87 -11.06
C ASP A 35 -13.82 7.85 -11.04
N GLU A 36 -13.71 8.98 -10.32
CA GLU A 36 -14.73 10.04 -10.35
C GLU A 36 -14.90 10.68 -11.75
N GLY A 37 -13.90 10.59 -12.65
CA GLY A 37 -13.94 11.14 -14.01
C GLY A 37 -13.93 12.66 -14.12
N TYR A 38 -14.35 13.38 -13.08
CA TYR A 38 -14.34 14.84 -12.97
C TYR A 38 -13.06 15.40 -12.32
N TYR A 39 -12.08 14.54 -12.00
CA TYR A 39 -10.80 14.90 -11.39
C TYR A 39 -10.98 15.82 -10.17
N ASN A 40 -11.90 15.45 -9.29
CA ASN A 40 -12.11 16.12 -8.01
C ASN A 40 -12.34 15.06 -6.91
N PHE A 41 -12.42 15.50 -5.66
CA PHE A 41 -12.64 14.62 -4.49
C PHE A 41 -14.02 14.88 -3.86
N SER A 42 -15.00 15.28 -4.66
CA SER A 42 -16.33 15.60 -4.14
C SER A 42 -17.00 14.34 -3.57
N TRP A 43 -16.71 13.16 -4.12
CA TRP A 43 -17.17 11.90 -3.59
C TRP A 43 -16.60 11.64 -2.18
N MET A 44 -15.38 12.08 -1.89
CA MET A 44 -14.81 11.97 -0.53
C MET A 44 -15.49 12.88 0.52
N ARG A 45 -16.51 13.69 0.17
CA ARG A 45 -17.31 14.41 1.19
C ARG A 45 -18.19 13.47 2.01
N ASN A 46 -18.50 12.28 1.50
CA ASN A 46 -19.27 11.28 2.22
C ASN A 46 -18.32 10.33 2.98
N ILE A 47 -18.58 10.12 4.28
CA ILE A 47 -17.80 9.22 5.13
C ILE A 47 -17.78 7.77 4.63
N GLY A 48 -18.85 7.31 3.96
CA GLY A 48 -18.92 5.96 3.39
C GLY A 48 -17.83 5.70 2.35
N ASN A 49 -17.45 6.74 1.60
CA ASN A 49 -16.45 6.62 0.55
C ASN A 49 -15.02 6.54 1.12
N TRP A 50 -14.79 7.10 2.31
CA TRP A 50 -13.55 6.88 3.06
C TRP A 50 -13.39 5.44 3.53
N ILE A 51 -14.49 4.77 3.88
CA ILE A 51 -14.47 3.35 4.26
C ILE A 51 -14.07 2.51 3.05
N VAL A 52 -14.67 2.77 1.88
CA VAL A 52 -14.31 2.11 0.62
C VAL A 52 -12.84 2.37 0.28
N GLY A 53 -12.39 3.62 0.33
CA GLY A 53 -10.98 3.97 0.11
C GLY A 53 -10.03 3.25 1.06
N THR A 54 -10.39 3.13 2.33
CA THR A 54 -9.58 2.39 3.33
C THR A 54 -9.49 0.90 2.98
N ALA A 55 -10.55 0.30 2.45
CA ALA A 55 -10.52 -1.10 1.99
C ALA A 55 -9.53 -1.28 0.82
N TYR A 56 -9.50 -0.36 -0.14
CA TYR A 56 -8.50 -0.37 -1.23
C TYR A 56 -7.07 -0.24 -0.70
N VAL A 57 -6.82 0.72 0.21
CA VAL A 57 -5.51 0.90 0.87
C VAL A 57 -5.07 -0.39 1.56
N ALA A 58 -5.97 -1.06 2.28
CA ALA A 58 -5.67 -2.30 2.99
C ALA A 58 -5.29 -3.43 2.01
N ILE A 59 -6.04 -3.60 0.91
CA ILE A 59 -5.76 -4.63 -0.09
C ILE A 59 -4.40 -4.37 -0.77
N ILE A 60 -4.14 -3.15 -1.23
CA ILE A 60 -2.87 -2.78 -1.88
C ILE A 60 -1.71 -2.99 -0.90
N THR A 61 -1.86 -2.55 0.35
CA THR A 61 -0.83 -2.74 1.38
C THR A 61 -0.57 -4.23 1.63
N LEU A 62 -1.59 -5.07 1.74
CA LEU A 62 -1.44 -6.51 1.95
C LEU A 62 -0.69 -7.17 0.80
N ILE A 63 -1.01 -6.82 -0.45
CA ILE A 63 -0.31 -7.34 -1.63
C ILE A 63 1.15 -6.88 -1.64
N GLN A 64 1.42 -5.60 -1.38
CA GLN A 64 2.78 -5.08 -1.26
C GLN A 64 3.57 -5.79 -0.17
N VAL A 65 3.00 -5.98 1.02
CA VAL A 65 3.64 -6.71 2.13
C VAL A 65 3.88 -8.18 1.79
N ALA A 66 2.93 -8.83 1.11
CA ALA A 66 3.08 -10.21 0.66
C ALA A 66 4.25 -10.35 -0.33
N ILE A 67 4.36 -9.45 -1.31
CA ILE A 67 5.48 -9.41 -2.25
C ILE A 67 6.80 -9.15 -1.52
N TYR A 68 6.81 -8.17 -0.60
CA TYR A 68 7.99 -7.85 0.19
C TYR A 68 8.51 -9.05 0.99
N LYS A 69 7.61 -9.81 1.62
CA LYS A 69 7.96 -10.94 2.50
C LYS A 69 8.18 -12.26 1.76
N LEU A 70 7.38 -12.56 0.75
CA LEU A 70 7.36 -13.89 0.10
C LEU A 70 8.22 -13.95 -1.16
N ILE A 71 8.24 -12.88 -1.95
CA ILE A 71 8.92 -12.88 -3.26
C ILE A 71 10.30 -12.23 -3.14
N LEU A 72 10.36 -11.06 -2.50
CA LEU A 72 11.59 -10.27 -2.42
C LEU A 72 12.43 -10.59 -1.17
N PHE A 73 12.19 -11.72 -0.50
CA PHE A 73 12.99 -12.16 0.64
C PHE A 73 14.50 -12.31 0.37
N PRO A 74 14.99 -12.74 -0.82
CA PRO A 74 16.42 -12.89 -1.06
C PRO A 74 17.12 -11.55 -1.33
N LEU A 75 16.36 -10.48 -1.56
CA LEU A 75 16.90 -9.14 -1.83
C LEU A 75 17.10 -8.38 -0.52
N SER A 76 18.21 -7.65 -0.44
CA SER A 76 18.53 -6.76 0.69
C SER A 76 18.68 -5.32 0.21
N GLY A 77 18.36 -4.36 1.10
CA GLY A 77 18.50 -2.92 0.82
C GLY A 77 17.23 -2.22 0.30
N THR A 78 17.39 -0.93 -0.03
CA THR A 78 16.30 0.00 -0.39
C THR A 78 15.58 -0.38 -1.69
N SER A 79 16.29 -1.05 -2.62
CA SER A 79 15.71 -1.56 -3.87
C SER A 79 14.60 -2.57 -3.65
N ARG A 80 14.65 -3.33 -2.54
CA ARG A 80 13.60 -4.29 -2.16
C ARG A 80 12.27 -3.59 -1.92
N THR A 81 12.28 -2.48 -1.17
CA THR A 81 11.08 -1.72 -0.86
C THR A 81 10.50 -1.08 -2.12
N GLY A 82 11.35 -0.50 -2.98
CA GLY A 82 10.91 0.08 -4.26
C GLY A 82 10.29 -0.95 -5.19
N LEU A 83 10.91 -2.11 -5.36
CA LEU A 83 10.37 -3.21 -6.17
C LEU A 83 9.05 -3.73 -5.61
N SER A 84 8.92 -3.81 -4.29
CA SER A 84 7.69 -4.26 -3.65
C SER A 84 6.51 -3.33 -3.93
N ILE A 85 6.75 -2.02 -3.90
CA ILE A 85 5.74 -1.01 -4.22
C ILE A 85 5.36 -1.12 -5.70
N GLY A 86 6.35 -1.12 -6.60
CA GLY A 86 6.12 -1.19 -8.04
C GLY A 86 5.38 -2.46 -8.46
N LEU A 87 5.87 -3.63 -8.06
CA LEU A 87 5.25 -4.92 -8.35
C LEU A 87 3.88 -5.05 -7.68
N GLY A 88 3.70 -4.53 -6.46
CA GLY A 88 2.42 -4.60 -5.76
C GLY A 88 1.33 -3.78 -6.42
N ILE A 89 1.64 -2.56 -6.87
CA ILE A 89 0.70 -1.74 -7.64
C ILE A 89 0.36 -2.43 -8.96
N PHE A 90 1.36 -2.87 -9.70
CA PHE A 90 1.17 -3.52 -11.00
C PHE A 90 0.31 -4.79 -10.87
N LEU A 91 0.62 -5.66 -9.90
CA LEU A 91 -0.13 -6.89 -9.66
C LEU A 91 -1.58 -6.59 -9.26
N THR A 92 -1.81 -5.60 -8.40
CA THR A 92 -3.17 -5.22 -7.99
C THR A 92 -4.00 -4.76 -9.18
N LEU A 93 -3.43 -3.90 -10.04
CA LEU A 93 -4.11 -3.44 -11.24
C LEU A 93 -4.36 -4.58 -12.24
N ALA A 94 -3.40 -5.48 -12.43
CA ALA A 94 -3.56 -6.64 -13.29
C ALA A 94 -4.67 -7.58 -12.82
N ILE A 95 -4.77 -7.83 -11.50
CA ILE A 95 -5.85 -8.63 -10.90
C ILE A 95 -7.20 -7.95 -11.11
N LEU A 96 -7.30 -6.64 -10.87
CA LEU A 96 -8.54 -5.88 -11.08
C LEU A 96 -8.97 -5.95 -12.55
N PHE A 97 -8.05 -5.75 -13.48
CA PHE A 97 -8.33 -5.83 -14.91
C PHE A 97 -8.79 -7.25 -15.32
N SER A 98 -8.12 -8.28 -14.81
CA SER A 98 -8.49 -9.68 -15.07
C SER A 98 -9.80 -10.14 -14.42
N LEU A 99 -10.29 -9.44 -13.39
CA LEU A 99 -11.59 -9.73 -12.79
C LEU A 99 -12.74 -9.09 -13.57
N ILE A 100 -12.46 -7.99 -14.27
CA ILE A 100 -13.45 -7.22 -15.02
C ILE A 100 -13.65 -7.79 -16.43
N TYR A 101 -12.60 -8.36 -17.03
CA TYR A 101 -12.57 -8.86 -18.42
C TYR A 101 -12.45 -10.38 -18.47
#